data_AF-A0A0T2IGK6-F1
#
_entry.id   AF-A0A0T2IGK6-F1
#
_cell.length_a   1.000
_cell.length_b   1.000
_cell.length_c   1.000
_cell.angle_alpha   90.00
_cell.angle_beta   90.00
_cell.angle_gamma   90.00
#
_symmetry.space_group_name_H-M   'P 1'
#
loop_
_entity.id
_entity.type
_entity.pdbx_description
1 polymer ?
#
loop_
_entity_poly.entity_id
_entity_poly.type
_entity_poly.pdbx_seq_one_letter_code
_entity_poly.pdbx_strand_id
1 'polypeptide(L)'
;MEHPEPVRVVREAELLEADPTAGMVRRRAFEVPGLWAGQVVTEPAAVSGWHHHDSNVSMLYVVLGVLRLECEGVEGWVDAVAGDYVQVPAFTVHRESNPGREPSLAVIARSGAGIPTVNVEQAPPPHA
;
A
#
# COMPACT_ATOMS: atom_id res chain seq x y z
N MET A 1 20.77 13.17 29.59
CA MET A 1 21.23 12.93 28.20
C MET A 1 20.50 11.70 27.74
N GLU A 2 19.72 11.81 26.66
CA GLU A 2 19.17 10.61 26.02
C GLU A 2 20.33 9.82 25.42
N HIS A 3 20.35 8.52 25.70
CA HIS A 3 21.27 7.60 25.04
C HIS A 3 20.82 7.41 23.59
N PRO A 4 21.75 7.28 22.63
CA PRO A 4 21.37 7.01 21.25
C PRO A 4 20.63 5.67 21.17
N GLU A 5 19.53 5.65 20.40
CA GLU A 5 18.83 4.40 20.10
C GLU A 5 19.69 3.52 19.17
N PRO A 6 19.78 2.20 19.41
CA PRO A 6 20.54 1.30 18.56
C PRO A 6 19.85 1.06 17.21
N VAL A 7 20.63 0.68 16.20
CA VAL A 7 20.10 0.19 14.92
C VAL A 7 19.24 -1.05 15.17
N ARG A 8 18.05 -1.07 14.58
CA ARG A 8 17.09 -2.18 14.71
C ARG A 8 16.92 -2.91 13.38
N VAL A 9 16.86 -4.24 13.45
CA VAL A 9 16.50 -5.10 12.33
C VAL A 9 15.21 -5.81 12.73
N VAL A 10 14.18 -5.71 11.89
CA VAL A 10 12.93 -6.47 12.02
C VAL A 10 12.99 -7.61 11.01
N ARG A 11 12.95 -8.85 11.48
CA ARG A 11 12.94 -10.05 10.65
C ARG A 11 11.55 -10.30 10.09
N GLU A 12 11.47 -11.04 9.00
CA GLU A 12 10.19 -11.41 8.37
C GLU A 12 9.20 -12.04 9.36
N ALA A 13 9.70 -12.94 10.23
CA ALA A 13 8.89 -13.60 11.25
C ALA A 13 8.38 -12.66 12.36
N GLU A 14 8.90 -11.44 12.45
CA GLU A 14 8.51 -10.42 13.43
C GLU A 14 7.54 -9.39 12.83
N LEU A 15 7.23 -9.47 11.53
CA LEU A 15 6.29 -8.56 10.90
C LEU A 15 4.88 -8.78 11.46
N LEU A 16 4.17 -7.67 11.71
CA LEU A 16 2.83 -7.70 12.29
C LEU A 16 1.79 -7.40 11.22
N GLU A 17 0.74 -8.22 11.12
CA GLU A 17 -0.40 -7.91 10.24
C GLU A 17 -1.06 -6.60 10.68
N ALA A 18 -1.38 -5.76 9.70
CA ALA A 18 -1.94 -4.43 9.89
C ALA A 18 -2.91 -4.10 8.74
N ASP A 19 -3.78 -3.11 8.93
CA ASP A 19 -4.66 -2.55 7.90
C ASP A 19 -5.35 -3.62 7.01
N PRO A 20 -6.14 -4.54 7.61
CA PRO A 20 -6.68 -5.69 6.92
C PRO A 20 -7.56 -5.27 5.73
N THR A 21 -7.38 -5.93 4.60
CA THR A 21 -8.18 -5.73 3.38
C THR A 21 -8.35 -7.07 2.70
N ALA A 22 -9.56 -7.42 2.25
CA ALA A 22 -9.80 -8.72 1.65
C ALA A 22 -8.89 -8.94 0.41
N GLY A 23 -8.24 -10.10 0.33
CA GLY A 23 -7.32 -10.45 -0.76
C GLY A 23 -5.93 -9.81 -0.68
N MET A 24 -5.65 -9.02 0.37
CA MET A 24 -4.37 -8.37 0.61
C MET A 24 -3.89 -8.59 2.04
N VAL A 25 -2.63 -8.98 2.18
CA VAL A 25 -1.98 -9.11 3.49
C VAL A 25 -0.95 -7.99 3.62
N ARG A 26 -1.25 -7.00 4.45
CA ARG A 26 -0.30 -5.94 4.82
C ARG A 26 0.38 -6.34 6.12
N ARG A 27 1.71 -6.32 6.11
CA ARG A 27 2.54 -6.62 7.28
C ARG A 27 3.48 -5.46 7.54
N ARG A 28 3.43 -4.93 8.75
CA ARG A 28 4.19 -3.78 9.22
C ARG A 28 5.54 -4.22 9.78
N ALA A 29 6.60 -3.52 9.36
CA ALA A 29 7.93 -3.65 9.92
C ALA A 29 8.20 -2.54 10.95
N PHE A 30 7.89 -1.29 10.61
CA PHE A 30 8.13 -0.13 11.46
C PHE A 30 6.92 0.79 11.53
N GLU A 31 6.73 1.39 12.69
CA GLU A 31 5.85 2.54 12.90
C GLU A 31 6.57 3.50 13.84
N VAL A 32 6.85 4.69 13.34
CA VAL A 32 7.43 5.80 14.09
C VAL A 32 6.61 7.06 13.78
N PRO A 33 6.72 8.14 14.56
CA PRO A 33 5.94 9.35 14.28
C PRO A 33 6.11 9.81 12.84
N GLY A 34 5.01 9.85 12.09
CA GLY A 34 4.98 10.30 10.70
C GLY A 34 5.34 9.24 9.65
N LEU A 35 5.73 8.01 10.04
CA LEU A 35 6.11 6.96 9.10
C LEU A 35 5.59 5.59 9.54
N TRP A 36 4.86 4.95 8.63
CA TRP A 36 4.55 3.53 8.66
C TRP A 36 5.30 2.85 7.52
N ALA A 37 5.97 1.73 7.77
CA ALA A 37 6.69 0.99 6.74
C ALA A 37 6.49 -0.52 6.89
N GLY A 38 6.37 -1.22 5.77
CA GLY A 38 6.08 -2.64 5.75
C GLY A 38 6.05 -3.20 4.33
N GLN A 39 5.27 -4.25 4.17
CA GLN A 39 5.04 -4.90 2.88
C GLN A 39 3.56 -5.22 2.69
N VAL A 40 3.17 -5.33 1.43
CA VAL A 40 1.85 -5.79 1.02
C VAL A 40 2.00 -6.95 0.05
N VAL A 41 1.27 -8.03 0.33
CA VAL A 41 1.09 -9.16 -0.58
C VAL A 41 -0.34 -9.16 -1.10
N THR A 42 -0.52 -9.21 -2.42
CA THR A 42 -1.84 -9.26 -3.06
C THR A 42 -1.98 -10.59 -3.79
N GLU A 43 -2.97 -11.39 -3.39
CA GLU A 43 -3.21 -12.71 -3.96
C GLU A 43 -3.65 -12.67 -5.42
N PRO A 44 -3.42 -13.72 -6.23
CA PRO A 44 -3.91 -13.80 -7.60
C PRO A 44 -5.42 -13.55 -7.68
N ALA A 45 -5.84 -12.77 -8.68
CA ALA A 45 -7.24 -12.36 -8.90
C ALA A 45 -7.90 -11.60 -7.74
N ALA A 46 -7.15 -11.20 -6.71
CA ALA A 46 -7.67 -10.32 -5.68
C ALA A 46 -7.98 -8.93 -6.27
N VAL A 47 -9.08 -8.36 -5.80
CA VAL A 47 -9.49 -6.98 -6.07
C VAL A 47 -9.92 -6.39 -4.73
N SER A 48 -9.25 -5.33 -4.29
CA SER A 48 -9.60 -4.67 -3.05
C SER A 48 -10.88 -3.85 -3.18
N GLY A 49 -11.43 -3.44 -2.03
CA GLY A 49 -12.41 -2.36 -1.99
C GLY A 49 -11.75 -1.01 -2.34
N TRP A 50 -12.58 -0.04 -2.72
CA TRP A 50 -12.14 1.34 -2.90
C TRP A 50 -11.81 1.98 -1.56
N HIS A 51 -10.67 2.67 -1.51
CA HIS A 51 -10.24 3.36 -0.30
C HIS A 51 -9.27 4.51 -0.60
N HIS A 52 -9.01 5.33 0.41
CA HIS A 52 -7.91 6.27 0.43
C HIS A 52 -7.18 6.20 1.77
N HIS A 53 -6.03 6.88 1.89
CA HIS A 53 -5.21 6.87 3.10
C HIS A 53 -5.26 8.20 3.85
N ASP A 54 -6.42 8.87 3.85
CA ASP A 54 -6.57 10.22 4.42
C ASP A 54 -5.45 11.17 3.90
N SER A 55 -4.91 12.03 4.75
CA SER A 55 -3.78 12.92 4.48
C SER A 55 -2.43 12.22 4.28
N ASN A 56 -2.36 10.88 4.32
CA ASN A 56 -1.11 10.15 4.14
C ASN A 56 -0.74 9.98 2.66
N VAL A 57 0.55 10.05 2.36
CA VAL A 57 1.10 9.69 1.04
C VAL A 57 1.78 8.33 1.14
N SER A 58 1.45 7.40 0.23
CA SER A 58 2.08 6.08 0.19
C SER A 58 3.04 5.97 -0.99
N MET A 59 4.24 5.45 -0.73
CA MET A 59 5.23 5.07 -1.72
C MET A 59 5.39 3.56 -1.68
N LEU A 60 5.38 2.92 -2.84
CA LEU A 60 5.58 1.49 -2.97
C LEU A 60 6.75 1.21 -3.90
N TYR A 61 7.50 0.16 -3.61
CA TYR A 61 8.46 -0.46 -4.51
C TYR A 61 8.03 -1.89 -4.78
N VAL A 62 7.75 -2.22 -6.03
CA VAL A 62 7.27 -3.55 -6.40
C VAL A 62 8.46 -4.51 -6.47
N VAL A 63 8.40 -5.57 -5.67
CA VAL A 63 9.45 -6.58 -5.56
C VAL A 63 9.20 -7.73 -6.54
N LEU A 64 7.95 -8.16 -6.65
CA LEU A 64 7.55 -9.25 -7.55
C LEU A 64 6.07 -9.15 -7.97
N GLY A 65 5.75 -9.80 -9.09
CA GLY A 65 4.39 -9.87 -9.62
C GLY A 65 3.93 -8.58 -10.29
N VAL A 66 2.61 -8.45 -10.42
CA VAL A 66 1.93 -7.27 -10.99
C VAL A 66 1.05 -6.65 -9.91
N LEU A 67 1.26 -5.36 -9.67
CA LEU A 67 0.35 -4.52 -8.89
C LEU A 67 -0.41 -3.63 -9.86
N ARG A 68 -1.73 -3.84 -9.98
CA ARG A 68 -2.61 -3.00 -10.78
C ARG A 68 -3.37 -2.04 -9.88
N LEU A 69 -3.41 -0.76 -10.23
CA LEU A 69 -4.21 0.24 -9.54
C LEU A 69 -5.25 0.85 -10.48
N GLU A 70 -6.49 0.88 -10.04
CA GLU A 70 -7.52 1.76 -10.58
C GLU A 70 -7.68 2.94 -9.62
N CYS A 71 -7.71 4.16 -10.13
CA CYS A 71 -7.67 5.36 -9.29
C CYS A 71 -8.29 6.60 -9.95
N GLU A 72 -8.58 7.60 -9.11
CA GLU A 72 -8.93 8.94 -9.57
C GLU A 72 -7.80 9.55 -10.41
N GLY A 73 -8.14 10.29 -11.47
CA GLY A 73 -7.19 10.86 -12.43
C GLY A 73 -6.67 9.93 -13.55
N VAL A 74 -6.96 8.61 -13.53
CA VAL A 74 -6.54 7.67 -14.59
C VAL A 74 -7.73 6.93 -15.21
N GLU A 75 -7.87 6.93 -16.53
CA GLU A 75 -8.88 6.12 -17.22
C GLU A 75 -8.41 4.66 -17.28
N GLY A 76 -9.22 3.73 -16.77
CA GLY A 76 -8.84 2.33 -16.65
C GLY A 76 -7.92 2.09 -15.45
N TRP A 77 -6.68 1.68 -15.71
CA TRP A 77 -5.73 1.29 -14.66
C TRP A 77 -4.29 1.63 -15.03
N VAL A 78 -3.43 1.68 -14.01
CA VAL A 78 -1.98 1.61 -14.16
C VAL A 78 -1.47 0.27 -13.63
N ASP A 79 -0.51 -0.32 -14.34
CA ASP A 79 0.23 -1.49 -13.88
C ASP A 79 1.64 -1.08 -13.43
N ALA A 80 2.07 -1.64 -12.31
CA ALA A 80 3.45 -1.58 -11.84
C ALA A 80 3.99 -3.01 -11.66
N VAL A 81 5.22 -3.23 -12.08
CA VAL A 81 5.89 -4.54 -12.04
C VAL A 81 7.21 -4.45 -11.26
N ALA A 82 7.86 -5.59 -11.04
CA ALA A 82 9.11 -5.66 -10.30
C ALA A 82 10.15 -4.62 -10.76
N GLY A 83 10.62 -3.79 -9.83
CA GLY A 83 11.55 -2.69 -10.10
C GLY A 83 10.90 -1.31 -10.18
N ASP A 84 9.57 -1.24 -10.32
CA ASP A 84 8.85 0.02 -10.41
C ASP A 84 8.56 0.62 -9.02
N TYR A 85 8.52 1.97 -8.99
CA TYR A 85 8.04 2.74 -7.86
C TYR A 85 6.63 3.26 -8.16
N VAL A 86 5.76 3.22 -7.15
CA VAL A 86 4.40 3.77 -7.21
C VAL A 86 4.24 4.82 -6.13
N GLN A 87 3.64 5.95 -6.48
CA GLN A 87 3.14 6.93 -5.51
C GLN A 87 1.61 6.91 -5.51
N VAL A 88 1.02 6.78 -4.33
CA VAL A 88 -0.40 7.02 -4.08
C VAL A 88 -0.50 8.32 -3.27
N PRO A 89 -0.96 9.43 -3.89
CA PRO A 89 -1.12 10.71 -3.20
C PRO A 89 -2.18 10.66 -2.10
N ALA A 90 -2.13 11.66 -1.21
CA ALA A 90 -3.14 11.85 -0.17
C ALA A 90 -4.53 12.00 -0.78
N PHE A 91 -5.53 11.44 -0.10
CA PHE A 91 -6.95 11.42 -0.50
C PHE A 91 -7.30 10.75 -1.83
N THR A 92 -6.32 10.30 -2.62
CA THR A 92 -6.60 9.60 -3.88
C THR A 92 -7.37 8.31 -3.60
N VAL A 93 -8.63 8.27 -4.02
CA VAL A 93 -9.43 7.05 -3.98
C VAL A 93 -8.89 6.08 -5.04
N HIS A 94 -8.52 4.89 -4.59
CA HIS A 94 -7.96 3.85 -5.44
C HIS A 94 -8.38 2.46 -4.95
N ARG A 95 -8.15 1.47 -5.80
CA ARG A 95 -8.17 0.06 -5.42
C ARG A 95 -7.03 -0.68 -6.11
N GLU A 96 -6.49 -1.66 -5.43
CA GLU A 96 -5.47 -2.55 -5.94
C GLU A 96 -6.10 -3.84 -6.45
N SER A 97 -5.52 -4.38 -7.52
CA SER A 97 -5.82 -5.72 -7.99
C SER A 97 -4.55 -6.44 -8.45
N ASN A 98 -4.63 -7.76 -8.54
CA ASN A 98 -3.59 -8.58 -9.12
C ASN A 98 -4.19 -9.42 -10.27
N PRO A 99 -3.99 -9.02 -11.54
CA PRO A 99 -4.48 -9.79 -12.69
C PRO A 99 -3.61 -11.01 -13.01
N GLY A 100 -2.50 -11.20 -12.29
CA GLY A 100 -1.56 -12.29 -12.47
C GLY A 100 -2.04 -13.62 -11.90
N ARG A 101 -1.23 -14.66 -12.13
CA ARG A 101 -1.46 -16.02 -11.61
C ARG A 101 -0.70 -16.33 -10.33
N GLU A 102 0.23 -15.45 -9.95
CA GLU A 102 1.09 -15.56 -8.77
C GLU A 102 0.85 -14.32 -7.88
N PRO A 103 1.08 -14.40 -6.56
CA PRO A 103 0.99 -13.24 -5.68
C PRO A 103 1.92 -12.11 -6.13
N SER A 104 1.54 -10.87 -5.88
CA SER A 104 2.45 -9.72 -5.98
C SER A 104 2.93 -9.30 -4.60
N LEU A 105 4.14 -8.76 -4.52
CA LEU A 105 4.75 -8.23 -3.29
C LEU A 105 5.28 -6.83 -3.57
N ALA A 106 4.92 -5.88 -2.72
CA ALA A 106 5.52 -4.56 -2.70
C ALA A 106 5.98 -4.18 -1.28
N VAL A 107 7.12 -3.51 -1.19
CA VAL A 107 7.52 -2.77 0.01
C VAL A 107 6.78 -1.45 -0.01
N ILE A 108 6.23 -1.04 1.13
CA ILE A 108 5.43 0.18 1.26
C ILE A 108 5.97 1.05 2.39
N ALA A 109 6.09 2.34 2.11
CA ALA A 109 6.31 3.39 3.09
C ALA A 109 5.16 4.38 2.99
N ARG A 110 4.45 4.60 4.09
CA ARG A 110 3.37 5.58 4.20
C ARG A 110 3.81 6.70 5.13
N SER A 111 3.82 7.91 4.59
CA SER A 111 4.21 9.12 5.30
C SER A 111 2.99 9.94 5.65
N GLY A 112 2.87 10.36 6.90
CA GLY A 112 1.78 11.20 7.39
C GLY A 112 1.29 10.82 8.79
N ALA A 113 0.23 11.50 9.22
CA ALA A 113 -0.42 11.28 10.51
C ALA A 113 -1.94 11.10 10.39
N GLY A 114 -2.44 10.89 9.17
CA GLY A 114 -3.86 10.66 8.91
C GLY A 114 -4.27 9.22 9.22
N ILE A 115 -5.56 8.93 9.07
CA ILE A 115 -6.08 7.57 9.23
C ILE A 115 -5.42 6.64 8.18
N PRO A 116 -4.88 5.47 8.57
CA PRO A 116 -4.16 4.59 7.65
C PRO A 116 -4.98 4.15 6.44
N THR A 117 -6.26 3.83 6.65
CA THR A 117 -7.18 3.39 5.59
C THR A 117 -8.59 3.91 5.87
N VAL A 118 -9.19 4.55 4.88
CA VAL A 118 -10.58 4.98 4.86
C VAL A 118 -11.28 4.28 3.71
N ASN A 119 -12.17 3.36 4.02
CA ASN A 119 -12.96 2.63 3.02
C ASN A 119 -14.07 3.52 2.47
N VAL A 120 -14.30 3.44 1.16
CA VAL A 120 -15.39 4.17 0.49
C VAL A 120 -16.21 3.19 -0.36
N GLU A 121 -17.51 3.45 -0.50
CA GLU A 121 -18.43 2.54 -1.20
C GLU A 121 -18.38 2.69 -2.72
N GLN A 122 -17.96 3.85 -3.21
CA GLN A 122 -18.08 4.24 -4.62
C GLN A 122 -16.71 4.38 -5.27
N ALA A 123 -16.66 4.00 -6.55
CA ALA A 123 -15.54 4.34 -7.42
C ALA A 123 -15.39 5.88 -7.51
N PRO A 124 -14.18 6.40 -7.73
CA PRO A 124 -14.01 7.82 -7.99
C PRO A 124 -14.83 8.23 -9.22
N PRO A 125 -15.33 9.48 -9.27
CA PRO A 125 -16.04 9.97 -10.43
C PRO A 125 -15.14 9.83 -11.69
N PRO A 126 -15.72 9.50 -12.86
CA PRO A 126 -14.97 9.49 -14.10
C PRO A 126 -14.40 10.88 -14.38
N HIS A 127 -13.24 10.94 -15.04
CA HIS A 127 -12.56 12.20 -15.34
C HIS A 127 -13.48 13.14 -16.14
N ALA A 128 -13.48 14.42 -15.76
CA ALA A 128 -14.11 15.49 -16.54
C ALA A 128 -13.21 15.92 -17.71
#